data_AF-A0A1T5I8T4-F1
#
_entry.id   AF-A0A1T5I8T4-F1
#
_cell.length_a   1.000
_cell.length_b   1.000
_cell.length_c   1.000
_cell.angle_alpha   90.00
_cell.angle_beta   90.00
_cell.angle_gamma   90.00
#
_symmetry.space_group_name_H-M   'P 1'
#
loop_
_entity.id
_entity.type
_entity.pdbx_description
1 polymer ?
#
loop_
_entity_poly.entity_id
_entity_poly.type
_entity_poly.pdbx_seq_one_letter_code
_entity_poly.pdbx_strand_id
1 'polypeptide(L)'
;MKECLRCKKPIPDNTIRDYCDICYEVYEKIFDKIREYLREYPMSTAFEVSEYTGIDHVIIKNFIKEGRLIEIDAEEVNVSCKRCGRLILSRYHEYCPKCERNLLKELNGIKGHFVQPENAQMHYKKFST
;
A
#
# COMPACT_ATOMS: atom_id res chain seq x y z
N MET A 1 12.07 12.39 29.07
CA MET A 1 10.73 12.10 28.52
C MET A 1 10.81 12.17 27.00
N LYS A 2 10.72 11.02 26.34
CA LYS A 2 10.75 10.90 24.88
C LYS A 2 9.36 11.14 24.30
N GLU A 3 9.30 11.55 23.03
CA GLU A 3 8.04 11.77 22.31
C GLU A 3 7.90 10.80 21.14
N CYS A 4 6.69 10.35 20.86
CA CYS A 4 6.39 9.54 19.69
C CYS A 4 6.63 10.35 18.39
N LEU A 5 7.41 9.79 17.44
CA LEU A 5 7.73 10.47 16.18
C LEU A 5 6.49 10.77 15.31
N ARG A 6 5.43 9.96 15.42
CA ARG A 6 4.20 10.12 14.63
C ARG A 6 3.19 11.08 15.24
N CYS A 7 2.88 10.94 16.53
CA CYS A 7 1.77 11.66 17.18
C CYS A 7 2.19 12.61 18.30
N LYS A 8 3.50 12.72 18.59
CA LYS A 8 4.08 13.57 19.65
C LYS A 8 3.59 13.30 21.06
N LYS A 9 2.83 12.20 21.29
CA LYS A 9 2.50 11.76 22.66
C LYS A 9 3.77 11.40 23.42
N PRO A 10 3.85 11.73 24.73
CA PRO A 10 4.97 11.34 25.57
C PRO A 10 5.01 9.82 25.71
N ILE A 11 6.21 9.25 25.65
CA ILE A 11 6.48 7.82 25.86
C ILE A 11 7.59 7.65 26.91
N PRO A 12 7.60 6.54 27.67
CA PRO A 12 8.63 6.28 28.67
C PRO A 12 10.05 6.31 28.08
N ASP A 13 11.01 6.88 28.80
CA ASP A 13 12.40 7.03 28.32
C ASP A 13 13.11 5.69 28.07
N ASN A 14 12.67 4.62 28.75
CA ASN A 14 13.17 3.27 28.56
C ASN A 14 12.56 2.55 27.34
N THR A 15 11.68 3.20 26.57
CA THR A 15 11.09 2.61 25.37
C THR A 15 12.14 2.51 24.26
N ILE A 16 12.46 1.28 23.85
CA ILE A 16 13.42 1.00 22.77
C ILE A 16 12.96 1.62 21.44
N ARG A 17 11.64 1.66 21.22
CA ARG A 17 10.99 2.14 20.00
C ARG A 17 10.82 3.66 20.00
N ASP A 18 10.68 4.26 18.82
CA ASP A 18 10.40 5.69 18.63
C ASP A 18 8.91 6.04 18.55
N TYR A 19 8.04 5.04 18.72
CA TYR A 19 6.59 5.17 18.61
C TYR A 19 5.90 4.74 19.91
N CYS A 20 4.77 5.38 20.23
CA CYS A 20 3.85 4.85 21.24
C CYS A 20 3.17 3.58 20.73
N ASP A 21 2.63 2.75 21.62
CA ASP A 21 2.10 1.43 21.25
C ASP A 21 1.02 1.48 20.16
N ILE A 22 0.14 2.49 20.21
CA ILE A 22 -0.91 2.68 19.20
C ILE A 22 -0.31 2.99 17.83
N CYS A 23 0.67 3.90 17.77
CA CYS A 23 1.32 4.25 16.50
C CYS A 23 2.17 3.10 15.97
N TYR A 24 2.80 2.35 16.87
CA TYR A 24 3.59 1.19 16.55
C TYR A 24 2.74 0.05 15.98
N GLU A 25 1.54 -0.20 16.53
CA GLU A 25 0.61 -1.19 15.97
C GLU A 25 0.22 -0.86 14.52
N VAL A 26 -0.02 0.43 14.21
CA VAL A 26 -0.29 0.85 12.84
C VAL A 26 0.97 0.69 11.96
N TYR A 27 2.16 0.95 12.49
CA TYR A 27 3.43 0.73 11.79
C TYR A 27 3.63 -0.75 11.44
N GLU A 28 3.32 -1.65 12.36
CA GLU A 28 3.35 -3.11 12.11
C GLU A 28 2.32 -3.53 11.04
N LYS A 29 1.09 -3.02 11.09
CA LYS A 29 0.07 -3.28 10.06
C LYS A 29 0.52 -2.82 8.67
N ILE A 30 1.25 -1.72 8.57
CA ILE A 30 1.85 -1.24 7.32
C ILE A 30 2.90 -2.24 6.84
N PHE A 31 3.78 -2.69 7.74
CA PHE A 31 4.80 -3.70 7.40
C PHE A 31 4.18 -5.01 6.93
N ASP A 32 3.13 -5.50 7.61
CA ASP A 32 2.42 -6.71 7.22
C ASP A 32 1.83 -6.61 5.81
N LYS A 33 1.30 -5.45 5.43
CA LYS A 33 0.79 -5.21 4.08
C LYS A 33 1.91 -5.27 3.02
N ILE A 34 3.09 -4.70 3.33
CA ILE A 34 4.26 -4.80 2.46
C ILE A 34 4.71 -6.27 2.34
N ARG A 35 4.77 -6.98 3.46
CA ARG A 35 5.21 -8.38 3.52
C ARG A 35 4.30 -9.30 2.72
N GLU A 36 2.98 -9.12 2.82
CA GLU A 36 2.02 -9.92 2.06
C GLU A 36 2.17 -9.68 0.56
N TYR A 37 2.30 -8.42 0.14
CA TYR A 37 2.56 -8.08 -1.25
C TYR A 37 3.87 -8.71 -1.78
N LEU A 38 4.97 -8.62 -1.01
CA LEU A 38 6.26 -9.20 -1.40
C LEU A 38 6.26 -10.74 -1.41
N ARG A 39 5.31 -11.38 -0.72
CA ARG A 39 5.12 -12.84 -0.77
C ARG A 39 4.54 -13.29 -2.11
N GLU A 40 3.61 -12.51 -2.64
CA GLU A 40 2.95 -12.76 -3.93
C GLU A 40 3.83 -12.29 -5.11
N TYR A 41 4.47 -11.13 -4.97
CA TYR A 41 5.32 -10.51 -5.98
C TYR A 41 6.75 -10.30 -5.44
N PRO A 42 7.52 -11.40 -5.28
CA PRO A 42 8.89 -11.32 -4.78
C PRO A 42 9.76 -10.47 -5.70
N MET A 43 10.86 -9.91 -5.18
CA MET A 43 11.78 -9.05 -5.94
C MET A 43 11.14 -7.79 -6.54
N SER A 44 9.94 -7.40 -6.10
CA SER A 44 9.35 -6.12 -6.50
C SER A 44 10.20 -4.94 -6.02
N THR A 45 10.26 -3.91 -6.85
CA THR A 45 10.92 -2.64 -6.48
C THR A 45 10.12 -1.92 -5.39
N ALA A 46 10.77 -1.05 -4.61
CA ALA A 46 10.08 -0.19 -3.65
C ALA A 46 8.98 0.67 -4.30
N PHE A 47 9.13 1.00 -5.59
CA PHE A 47 8.14 1.75 -6.38
C PHE A 47 6.88 0.96 -6.63
N GLU A 48 7.02 -0.31 -7.00
CA GLU A 48 5.87 -1.18 -7.20
C GLU A 48 5.15 -1.44 -5.90
N VAL A 49 5.90 -1.76 -4.82
CA VAL A 49 5.32 -1.89 -3.48
C VAL A 49 4.51 -0.64 -3.13
N SER A 50 5.05 0.56 -3.36
CA SER A 50 4.35 1.82 -3.12
C SER A 50 3.08 1.96 -3.94
N GLU A 51 3.14 1.74 -5.25
CA GLU A 51 1.99 1.85 -6.16
C GLU A 51 0.87 0.86 -5.85
N TYR A 52 1.22 -0.36 -5.45
CA TYR A 52 0.26 -1.43 -5.15
C TYR A 52 -0.34 -1.30 -3.75
N THR A 53 0.51 -1.10 -2.75
CA THR A 53 0.05 -1.04 -1.36
C THR A 53 -0.50 0.33 -0.99
N GLY A 54 -0.18 1.39 -1.74
CA GLY A 54 -0.47 2.78 -1.42
C GLY A 54 0.35 3.32 -0.25
N ILE A 55 1.44 2.62 0.13
CA ILE A 55 2.34 3.02 1.22
C ILE A 55 3.44 3.90 0.65
N ASP A 56 3.71 5.02 1.29
CA ASP A 56 4.71 5.97 0.82
C ASP A 56 6.13 5.36 0.79
N HIS A 57 6.88 5.70 -0.26
CA HIS A 57 8.26 5.26 -0.48
C HIS A 57 9.20 5.55 0.69
N VAL A 58 9.01 6.66 1.41
CA VAL A 58 9.82 7.03 2.57
C VAL A 58 9.65 6.00 3.68
N ILE A 59 8.44 5.50 3.87
CA ILE A 59 8.14 4.47 4.87
C ILE A 59 8.82 3.15 4.49
N ILE A 60 8.73 2.75 3.21
CA ILE A 60 9.40 1.54 2.70
C ILE A 60 10.92 1.64 2.91
N LYS A 61 11.52 2.80 2.61
CA LYS A 61 12.95 3.05 2.84
C LYS A 61 13.34 2.99 4.32
N ASN A 62 12.47 3.40 5.23
CA ASN A 62 12.74 3.28 6.67
C ASN A 62 12.80 1.81 7.09
N PHE A 63 11.91 0.96 6.59
CA PHE A 63 11.98 -0.48 6.85
C PHE A 63 13.27 -1.13 6.32
N ILE A 64 13.83 -0.62 5.21
CA ILE A 64 15.15 -1.06 4.72
C ILE A 64 16.26 -0.64 5.70
N LYS A 65 16.26 0.63 6.13
CA LYS A 65 17.25 1.15 7.10
C LYS A 65 17.19 0.42 8.44
N GLU A 66 16.01 0.00 8.87
CA GLU A 66 15.79 -0.80 10.08
C GLU A 66 16.21 -2.27 9.92
N GLY A 67 16.58 -2.71 8.70
CA GLY A 67 16.94 -4.10 8.40
C GLY A 67 15.74 -5.05 8.34
N ARG A 68 14.52 -4.51 8.31
CA ARG A 68 13.28 -5.29 8.22
C ARG A 68 12.92 -5.66 6.78
N LEU A 69 13.39 -4.87 5.82
CA LEU A 69 13.41 -5.20 4.40
C LEU A 69 14.85 -5.26 3.93
N ILE A 70 15.15 -6.18 3.02
CA ILE A 70 16.45 -6.31 2.41
C ILE A 70 16.35 -5.82 0.98
N GLU A 71 17.19 -4.87 0.62
CA GLU A 71 17.39 -4.46 -0.77
C GLU A 71 18.24 -5.53 -1.47
N ILE A 72 17.76 -6.01 -2.60
CA ILE A 72 18.47 -6.95 -3.47
C ILE A 72 18.76 -6.25 -4.80
N ASP A 73 19.90 -6.57 -5.40
CA ASP A 73 20.25 -6.01 -6.71
C ASP A 73 19.23 -6.44 -7.76
N ALA A 74 18.76 -5.47 -8.55
CA ALA A 74 17.86 -5.72 -9.65
C ALA A 74 18.69 -6.25 -10.83
N GLU A 75 18.64 -7.57 -11.08
CA GLU A 75 18.96 -8.09 -12.41
C GLU A 75 18.04 -7.41 -13.43
N GLU A 76 18.57 -6.95 -14.57
CA GLU A 76 17.78 -6.16 -15.54
C GLU A 76 16.53 -6.91 -16.00
N VAL A 77 15.37 -6.52 -15.46
CA VAL A 77 14.07 -6.98 -15.93
C VAL A 77 13.31 -5.80 -16.51
N ASN A 78 13.15 -5.82 -17.83
CA ASN A 78 12.29 -4.90 -18.56
C ASN A 78 11.14 -5.69 -19.18
N VAL A 79 10.00 -5.78 -18.49
CA VAL A 79 8.76 -6.38 -19.05
C VAL A 79 7.86 -5.28 -19.56
N SER A 80 7.28 -5.42 -20.75
CA SER A 80 6.29 -4.47 -21.27
C SER A 80 4.87 -4.87 -20.83
N CYS A 81 4.12 -3.92 -20.28
CA CYS A 81 2.70 -4.09 -19.95
C CYS A 81 1.91 -4.59 -21.16
N LYS A 82 1.22 -5.73 -21.03
CA LYS A 82 0.45 -6.36 -22.13
C LYS A 82 -0.69 -5.50 -22.68
N ARG A 83 -1.18 -4.51 -21.91
CA ARG A 83 -2.29 -3.63 -22.33
C ARG A 83 -1.84 -2.29 -22.93
N CYS A 84 -0.81 -1.66 -22.38
CA CYS A 84 -0.42 -0.30 -22.79
C CYS A 84 1.04 -0.16 -23.22
N GLY A 85 1.84 -1.23 -23.17
CA GLY A 85 3.24 -1.24 -23.58
C GLY A 85 4.21 -0.51 -22.64
N ARG A 86 3.72 0.09 -21.53
CA ARG A 86 4.59 0.72 -20.53
C ARG A 86 5.57 -0.32 -19.95
N LEU A 87 6.85 0.05 -19.83
CA LEU A 87 7.85 -0.74 -19.13
C LEU A 87 7.48 -0.93 -17.65
N ILE A 88 7.63 -2.16 -17.20
CA ILE A 88 7.44 -2.63 -15.83
C ILE A 88 8.79 -3.18 -15.39
N LEU A 89 9.22 -2.77 -14.20
CA LEU A 89 10.51 -3.13 -13.62
C LEU A 89 10.41 -4.43 -12.78
N SER A 90 9.41 -5.27 -13.08
CA SER A 90 9.15 -6.53 -12.41
C SER A 90 8.82 -7.61 -13.43
N ARG A 91 9.40 -8.79 -13.20
CA ARG A 91 9.14 -10.01 -13.99
C ARG A 91 7.81 -10.68 -13.64
N TYR A 92 7.21 -10.31 -12.51
CA TYR A 92 6.01 -10.97 -11.98
C TYR A 92 4.72 -10.26 -12.38
N HIS A 93 4.81 -9.05 -12.93
CA HIS A 93 3.67 -8.24 -13.33
C HIS A 93 3.50 -8.27 -14.86
N GLU A 94 2.34 -8.75 -15.32
CA GLU A 94 1.99 -8.75 -16.75
C GLU A 94 1.37 -7.42 -17.21
N TYR A 95 0.81 -6.65 -16.26
CA TYR A 95 0.16 -5.37 -16.49
C TYR A 95 0.72 -4.32 -15.52
N CYS A 96 0.79 -3.06 -15.96
CA CYS A 96 1.19 -1.99 -15.07
C CYS A 96 0.08 -1.70 -14.03
N PRO A 97 0.40 -1.08 -12.88
CA PRO A 97 -0.56 -0.85 -11.79
C PRO A 97 -1.85 -0.14 -12.22
N LYS A 98 -1.76 0.75 -13.21
CA LYS A 98 -2.91 1.47 -13.77
C LYS A 98 -3.81 0.54 -14.60
N CYS A 99 -3.21 -0.28 -15.46
CA CYS A 99 -3.95 -1.19 -16.34
C CYS A 99 -4.62 -2.30 -15.55
N GLU A 100 -3.96 -2.85 -14.54
CA GLU A 100 -4.53 -3.86 -13.66
C GLU A 100 -5.70 -3.32 -12.84
N ARG A 101 -5.54 -2.13 -12.22
CA ARG A 101 -6.65 -1.45 -11.52
C ARG A 101 -7.86 -1.23 -12.44
N ASN A 102 -7.63 -0.86 -13.70
CA ASN A 102 -8.71 -0.70 -14.67
C ASN A 102 -9.37 -2.04 -15.02
N LEU A 103 -8.58 -3.09 -15.27
CA LEU A 103 -9.10 -4.44 -15.54
C LEU A 103 -9.97 -4.95 -14.39
N LEU A 104 -9.52 -4.79 -13.13
CA LEU A 104 -10.29 -5.14 -11.95
C LEU A 104 -11.61 -4.35 -11.86
N LYS A 105 -11.60 -3.06 -12.21
CA LYS A 105 -12.82 -2.25 -12.26
C LYS A 105 -13.78 -2.69 -13.36
N GLU A 106 -13.27 -3.02 -14.54
CA GLU A 106 -14.05 -3.55 -15.66
C GLU A 106 -14.71 -4.88 -15.27
N LEU A 107 -13.96 -5.79 -14.65
CA LEU A 107 -14.48 -7.08 -14.15
C LEU A 107 -15.54 -6.91 -13.06
N ASN A 108 -15.33 -5.98 -12.12
CA ASN A 108 -16.31 -5.70 -11.07
C ASN A 108 -17.54 -4.95 -11.60
N GLY A 109 -17.39 -4.13 -12.64
CA GLY A 109 -18.50 -3.48 -13.35
C GLY A 109 -19.42 -4.47 -14.07
N ILE A 110 -18.88 -5.60 -14.54
CA ILE A 110 -19.68 -6.66 -15.18
C ILE A 110 -20.59 -7.38 -14.16
N LYS A 111 -20.22 -7.41 -12.87
CA LYS A 111 -21.09 -7.93 -11.80
C LYS A 111 -22.28 -7.01 -11.45
N GLY A 112 -22.35 -5.81 -12.04
CA GLY A 112 -23.38 -4.79 -11.77
C GLY A 112 -24.63 -4.84 -12.66
N HIS A 113 -24.77 -5.82 -13.56
CA HIS A 113 -25.97 -5.94 -14.40
C HIS A 113 -27.12 -6.76 -13.79
N PHE A 114 -27.21 -6.88 -12.45
CA PHE A 114 -28.43 -7.29 -11.76
C PHE A 114 -28.45 -6.70 -10.34
N VAL A 115 -28.80 -5.42 -10.20
CA VAL A 115 -29.29 -4.87 -8.92
C VAL A 115 -30.57 -4.12 -9.21
N GLN A 116 -31.71 -4.71 -8.84
CA GLN A 116 -32.96 -3.98 -8.71
C GLN A 116 -32.80 -3.05 -7.52
N PRO A 117 -32.96 -1.72 -7.67
CA PRO A 117 -32.82 -0.80 -6.56
C PRO A 117 -34.03 -0.94 -5.62
N GLU A 118 -33.94 -1.77 -4.59
CA GLU A 118 -34.86 -1.71 -3.46
C GLU A 118 -34.43 -0.59 -2.49
N ASN A 119 -35.04 0.58 -2.67
CA ASN A 119 -35.29 1.59 -1.63
C ASN A 119 -34.12 2.03 -0.71
N ALA A 120 -33.01 2.52 -1.26
CA ALA A 120 -32.04 3.28 -0.46
C ALA A 120 -32.36 4.79 -0.49
N GLN A 121 -32.96 5.31 0.59
CA GLN A 121 -33.11 6.74 0.85
C GLN A 121 -32.20 7.14 2.01
N MET A 122 -31.52 8.29 1.91
CA MET A 122 -30.79 8.88 3.04
C MET A 122 -31.22 10.33 3.26
N HIS A 123 -31.44 10.71 4.51
CA HIS A 123 -31.63 12.11 4.90
C HIS A 123 -30.27 12.78 5.11
N TYR A 124 -29.98 13.82 4.34
CA TYR A 124 -28.87 14.74 4.58
C TYR A 124 -29.41 15.99 5.28
N LYS A 125 -29.11 16.18 6.57
CA LYS A 125 -29.31 17.48 7.22
C LYS A 125 -28.12 18.37 6.88
N LYS A 126 -28.37 19.43 6.11
CA LYS A 126 -27.44 20.56 5.99
C LYS A 126 -27.26 21.17 7.39
N PHE A 127 -26.03 21.22 7.89
CA PHE A 127 -25.70 22.07 9.02
C PHE A 127 -25.91 23.52 8.56
N SER A 128 -26.87 24.20 9.18
CA SER A 128 -27.07 25.65 9.03
C SER A 128 -26.56 26.33 10.30
N THR A 129 -25.66 27.28 10.05
CA THR A 129 -25.09 28.31 10.95
C THR A 129 -24.00 27.85 11.90
#